data_AF-A0A926D314-F1
#
_entry.id   AF-A0A926D314-F1
#
_cell.length_a   1.000
_cell.length_b   1.000
_cell.length_c   1.000
_cell.angle_alpha   90.00
_cell.angle_beta   90.00
_cell.angle_gamma   90.00
#
_symmetry.space_group_name_H-M   'P 1'
#
loop_
_entity.id
_entity.type
_entity.pdbx_description
1 polymer ?
#
loop_
_entity_poly.entity_id
_entity_poly.type
_entity_poly.pdbx_seq_one_letter_code
_entity_poly.pdbx_strand_id
1 'polypeptide(L)'
;MRIQKMLALLAALTLLMAALPAAVLADPPDTFTITYMTNTGVEMGTLTYPVGDPGNAFPASGFGTLFPDFSARLSQGGGLYLSNNLSDRWYLDAAYTSPAVFPDGQAGDNFTVYCRWRTGSISAGSLSKTEVNMAYDADFFHILSQAGLTGQYVTGRNDAYDAAIATFEKKVDGVWQTVPDSCRTDKDGNTYPNAIFFQNVADSGVYRVKNFRYTATDSSGVALFYEDAEDVPTDEIVVKITPAELTITGVTAVDRTCDGTAEVALAGGTLEGVLYGDAVSFNLGTGTVQDGVHGADIPVTTDIQLTGAKAGNYTLVQSSGLTAAITADKIKVDAKAATCTEAGSTAHWHCKGCDRLFSDEACLTALDSSAVQLQPLGHSAVKVPAKAPAAAEAGNIEYWHCPACGLCFKDGALTEPITLAATVLPATGTPGVSPAPAPGSSPAATPGTAVPATGHNGGGLLWALLFLCSGLTLAGIQAFRRRT
;
A
#
# COMPACT_ATOMS: atom_id res chain seq x y z
N MET A 1 -107.37 2.07 -46.12
CA MET A 1 -106.09 1.39 -46.42
C MET A 1 -104.92 1.81 -45.51
N ARG A 2 -104.45 3.07 -45.43
CA ARG A 2 -103.24 3.41 -44.63
C ARG A 2 -103.35 3.02 -43.14
N ILE A 3 -104.43 3.39 -42.45
CA ILE A 3 -104.59 3.15 -40.99
C ILE A 3 -104.56 1.65 -40.64
N GLN A 4 -105.24 0.78 -41.38
CA GLN A 4 -105.21 -0.68 -41.14
C GLN A 4 -103.81 -1.29 -41.34
N LYS A 5 -103.02 -0.83 -42.32
CA LYS A 5 -101.63 -1.28 -42.46
C LYS A 5 -100.75 -0.78 -41.30
N MET A 6 -101.04 0.41 -40.77
CA MET A 6 -100.35 0.94 -39.58
C MET A 6 -100.69 0.16 -38.32
N LEU A 7 -101.98 -0.17 -38.07
CA LEU A 7 -102.39 -1.03 -36.96
C LEU A 7 -101.82 -2.46 -37.09
N ALA A 8 -101.79 -3.03 -38.30
CA ALA A 8 -101.20 -4.35 -38.52
C ALA A 8 -99.68 -4.35 -38.23
N LEU A 9 -98.98 -3.27 -38.58
CA LEU A 9 -97.54 -3.13 -38.28
C LEU A 9 -97.30 -2.90 -36.78
N LEU A 10 -98.13 -2.11 -36.11
CA LEU A 10 -98.07 -1.91 -34.66
C LEU A 10 -98.34 -3.22 -33.90
N ALA A 11 -99.37 -3.97 -34.31
CA ALA A 11 -99.72 -5.26 -33.72
C ALA A 11 -98.64 -6.33 -33.99
N ALA A 12 -98.02 -6.33 -35.16
CA ALA A 12 -96.87 -7.21 -35.43
C ALA A 12 -95.66 -6.85 -34.55
N LEU A 13 -95.40 -5.55 -34.34
CA LEU A 13 -94.28 -5.09 -33.52
C LEU A 13 -94.49 -5.37 -32.02
N THR A 14 -95.70 -5.20 -31.50
CA THR A 14 -96.02 -5.58 -30.11
C THR A 14 -96.03 -7.09 -29.92
N LEU A 15 -96.47 -7.88 -30.89
CA LEU A 15 -96.41 -9.34 -30.82
C LEU A 15 -94.97 -9.88 -30.90
N LEU A 16 -94.08 -9.20 -31.65
CA LEU A 16 -92.66 -9.54 -31.70
C LEU A 16 -91.93 -9.20 -30.39
N MET A 17 -92.28 -8.06 -29.76
CA MET A 17 -91.79 -7.68 -28.43
C MET A 17 -92.30 -8.63 -27.32
N ALA A 18 -93.52 -9.17 -27.44
CA ALA A 18 -94.10 -10.10 -26.48
C ALA A 18 -93.51 -11.53 -26.53
N ALA A 19 -92.60 -11.81 -27.46
CA ALA A 19 -91.99 -13.14 -27.65
C ALA A 19 -90.54 -13.25 -27.13
N LEU A 20 -89.96 -12.15 -26.60
CA LEU A 20 -88.69 -12.20 -25.87
C LEU A 20 -88.95 -12.56 -24.40
N PRO A 21 -88.32 -13.62 -23.84
CA PRO A 21 -88.44 -13.90 -22.42
C PRO A 21 -87.77 -12.78 -21.61
N ALA A 22 -88.41 -12.36 -20.51
CA ALA A 22 -87.98 -11.24 -19.67
C ALA A 22 -86.60 -11.43 -18.98
N ALA A 23 -85.94 -12.57 -19.20
CA ALA A 23 -84.59 -12.88 -18.71
C ALA A 23 -83.45 -12.31 -19.59
N VAL A 24 -83.75 -11.65 -20.72
CA VAL A 24 -82.75 -11.20 -21.72
C VAL A 24 -82.36 -9.71 -21.57
N LEU A 25 -83.01 -8.97 -20.66
CA LEU A 25 -82.75 -7.53 -20.40
C LEU A 25 -82.72 -7.20 -18.89
N ALA A 26 -82.17 -8.11 -18.09
CA ALA A 26 -81.51 -7.69 -16.85
C ALA A 26 -80.11 -7.22 -17.23
N ASP A 27 -79.73 -6.00 -16.85
CA ASP A 27 -78.32 -5.62 -16.87
C ASP A 27 -77.52 -6.61 -16.01
N PRO A 28 -76.28 -6.98 -16.39
CA PRO A 28 -75.44 -7.81 -15.54
C PRO A 28 -75.30 -7.12 -14.17
N PRO A 29 -75.37 -7.86 -13.05
CA PRO A 29 -75.22 -7.25 -11.73
C PRO A 29 -73.89 -6.51 -11.66
N ASP A 30 -73.89 -5.32 -11.04
CA ASP A 30 -72.65 -4.60 -10.78
C ASP A 30 -71.67 -5.50 -10.03
N THR A 31 -70.40 -5.50 -10.45
CA THR A 31 -69.37 -6.36 -9.87
C THR A 31 -68.13 -5.59 -9.47
N PHE A 32 -67.44 -6.10 -8.45
CA PHE A 32 -66.05 -5.79 -8.14
C PHE A 32 -65.18 -7.02 -8.39
N THR A 33 -63.86 -6.83 -8.51
CA THR A 33 -62.91 -7.96 -8.68
C THR A 33 -61.93 -8.07 -7.53
N ILE A 34 -61.51 -9.31 -7.24
CA ILE A 34 -60.42 -9.61 -6.33
C ILE A 34 -59.35 -10.37 -7.13
N THR A 35 -58.19 -9.76 -7.31
CA THR A 35 -57.01 -10.42 -7.87
C THR A 35 -56.17 -10.97 -6.72
N TYR A 36 -55.88 -12.27 -6.79
CA TYR A 36 -55.12 -12.98 -5.76
C TYR A 36 -53.66 -13.02 -6.16
N MET A 37 -52.79 -12.62 -5.24
CA MET A 37 -51.34 -12.63 -5.41
C MET A 37 -50.71 -13.57 -4.38
N THR A 38 -49.58 -14.18 -4.69
CA THR A 38 -48.73 -14.77 -3.65
C THR A 38 -48.05 -13.68 -2.82
N ASN A 39 -47.44 -14.04 -1.69
CA ASN A 39 -46.61 -13.10 -0.92
C ASN A 39 -45.29 -12.68 -1.62
N THR A 40 -44.98 -13.19 -2.82
CA THR A 40 -43.92 -12.67 -3.71
C THR A 40 -44.45 -11.76 -4.82
N GLY A 41 -45.77 -11.56 -4.92
CA GLY A 41 -46.38 -10.73 -5.96
C GLY A 41 -46.59 -11.43 -7.30
N VAL A 42 -46.64 -12.76 -7.33
CA VAL A 42 -47.08 -13.53 -8.52
C VAL A 42 -48.60 -13.57 -8.56
N GLU A 43 -49.20 -13.21 -9.69
CA GLU A 43 -50.66 -13.27 -9.87
C GLU A 43 -51.14 -14.72 -9.99
N MET A 44 -52.18 -15.06 -9.23
CA MET A 44 -52.79 -16.37 -9.17
C MET A 44 -54.12 -16.47 -9.93
N GLY A 45 -54.69 -15.32 -10.26
CA GLY A 45 -55.95 -15.17 -10.98
C GLY A 45 -56.92 -14.24 -10.25
N THR A 46 -58.04 -13.96 -10.91
CA THR A 46 -59.06 -13.01 -10.46
C THR A 46 -60.40 -13.70 -10.24
N LEU A 47 -61.08 -13.39 -9.13
CA LEU A 47 -62.48 -13.72 -8.92
C LEU A 47 -63.33 -12.45 -9.02
N THR A 48 -64.57 -12.59 -9.50
CA THR A 48 -65.52 -11.49 -9.69
C THR A 48 -66.75 -11.73 -8.84
N TYR A 49 -67.15 -10.72 -8.06
CA TYR A 49 -68.22 -10.81 -7.07
C TYR A 49 -69.29 -9.73 -7.29
N PRO A 50 -70.58 -10.04 -7.08
CA PRO A 50 -71.64 -9.05 -7.16
C PRO A 50 -71.55 -8.03 -6.02
N VAL A 51 -71.75 -6.77 -6.35
CA VAL A 51 -71.80 -5.63 -5.42
C VAL A 51 -73.02 -5.77 -4.51
N GLY A 52 -72.82 -5.52 -3.21
CA GLY A 52 -73.90 -5.51 -2.22
C GLY A 52 -74.41 -6.88 -1.75
N ASP A 53 -73.78 -8.00 -2.14
CA ASP A 53 -74.08 -9.31 -1.55
C ASP A 53 -73.45 -9.42 -0.14
N PRO A 54 -74.25 -9.52 0.94
CA PRO A 54 -73.73 -9.67 2.31
C PRO A 54 -73.07 -11.04 2.58
N GLY A 55 -73.13 -11.97 1.61
CA GLY A 55 -72.43 -13.25 1.61
C GLY A 55 -71.00 -13.22 1.07
N ASN A 56 -70.46 -12.05 0.69
CA ASN A 56 -69.12 -11.86 0.11
C ASN A 56 -67.94 -12.14 1.07
N ALA A 57 -67.87 -13.37 1.58
CA ALA A 57 -66.74 -13.89 2.36
C ALA A 57 -65.69 -14.56 1.46
N PHE A 58 -64.42 -14.47 1.85
CA PHE A 58 -63.33 -15.23 1.22
C PHE A 58 -63.67 -16.74 1.17
N PRO A 59 -63.49 -17.43 0.01
CA PRO A 59 -63.84 -18.84 -0.17
C PRO A 59 -62.86 -19.78 0.55
N ALA A 60 -62.99 -19.87 1.88
CA ALA A 60 -62.11 -20.64 2.76
C ALA A 60 -62.20 -22.15 2.50
N SER A 61 -63.38 -22.65 2.12
CA SER A 61 -63.54 -23.96 1.48
C SER A 61 -63.50 -23.80 -0.03
N GLY A 62 -62.62 -24.55 -0.70
CA GLY A 62 -62.55 -24.58 -2.16
C GLY A 62 -61.50 -23.68 -2.81
N PHE A 63 -60.64 -22.98 -2.05
CA PHE A 63 -59.52 -22.22 -2.63
C PHE A 63 -58.67 -23.07 -3.60
N GLY A 64 -58.33 -24.31 -3.23
CA GLY A 64 -57.57 -25.21 -4.10
C GLY A 64 -58.30 -25.66 -5.38
N THR A 65 -59.64 -25.60 -5.41
CA THR A 65 -60.44 -25.84 -6.62
C THR A 65 -60.67 -24.59 -7.46
N LEU A 66 -60.52 -23.39 -6.87
CA LEU A 66 -60.53 -22.10 -7.58
C LEU A 66 -59.17 -21.81 -8.23
N PHE A 67 -58.08 -22.28 -7.61
CA PHE A 67 -56.71 -22.15 -8.10
C PHE A 67 -56.07 -23.53 -8.33
N PRO A 68 -56.59 -24.34 -9.27
CA PRO A 68 -56.14 -25.72 -9.48
C PRO A 68 -54.70 -25.80 -9.99
N ASP A 69 -54.28 -24.90 -10.90
CA ASP A 69 -52.91 -24.90 -11.45
C ASP A 69 -51.86 -24.57 -10.38
N PHE A 70 -52.19 -23.70 -9.43
CA PHE A 70 -51.33 -23.42 -8.28
C PHE A 70 -51.24 -24.63 -7.34
N SER A 71 -52.39 -25.22 -7.03
CA SER A 71 -52.48 -26.42 -6.19
C SER A 71 -51.75 -27.61 -6.82
N ALA A 72 -51.76 -27.71 -8.15
CA ALA A 72 -51.00 -28.69 -8.92
C ALA A 72 -49.48 -28.41 -8.84
N ARG A 73 -49.04 -27.17 -9.11
CA ARG A 73 -47.62 -26.77 -9.00
C ARG A 73 -47.04 -27.02 -7.60
N LEU A 74 -47.81 -26.72 -6.54
CA LEU A 74 -47.38 -26.97 -5.17
C LEU A 74 -47.46 -28.45 -4.77
N SER A 75 -48.43 -29.22 -5.25
CA SER A 75 -48.54 -30.65 -4.91
C SER A 75 -47.40 -31.50 -5.51
N GLN A 76 -46.77 -31.05 -6.60
CA GLN A 76 -45.54 -31.63 -7.15
C GLN A 76 -44.33 -31.46 -6.21
N GLY A 77 -44.38 -30.49 -5.28
CA GLY A 77 -43.31 -30.15 -4.34
C GLY A 77 -43.75 -30.21 -2.88
N GLY A 78 -44.26 -31.36 -2.42
CA GLY A 78 -44.24 -31.69 -0.99
C GLY A 78 -45.50 -31.47 -0.14
N GLY A 79 -46.69 -31.44 -0.75
CA GLY A 79 -47.97 -31.45 -0.02
C GLY A 79 -48.52 -30.06 0.32
N LEU A 80 -49.81 -30.03 0.69
CA LEU A 80 -50.60 -28.80 0.74
C LEU A 80 -51.50 -28.74 1.99
N TYR A 81 -51.04 -28.12 3.08
CA TYR A 81 -51.88 -27.74 4.23
C TYR A 81 -52.34 -26.27 4.18
N LEU A 82 -53.56 -26.01 3.68
CA LEU A 82 -54.21 -24.71 3.89
C LEU A 82 -54.59 -24.56 5.37
N SER A 83 -54.09 -23.51 6.04
CA SER A 83 -54.54 -23.18 7.41
C SER A 83 -56.05 -22.93 7.40
N ASN A 84 -56.79 -23.76 8.13
CA ASN A 84 -58.21 -23.58 8.38
C ASN A 84 -58.49 -22.55 9.50
N ASN A 85 -57.44 -22.02 10.13
CA ASN A 85 -57.55 -21.00 11.16
C ASN A 85 -58.03 -19.68 10.55
N LEU A 86 -59.18 -19.20 11.02
CA LEU A 86 -59.85 -18.04 10.42
C LEU A 86 -59.10 -16.72 10.64
N SER A 87 -58.13 -16.67 11.58
CA SER A 87 -57.23 -15.53 11.79
C SER A 87 -56.01 -15.51 10.85
N ASP A 88 -55.76 -16.57 10.08
CA ASP A 88 -54.74 -16.59 9.01
C ASP A 88 -55.28 -16.12 7.65
N ARG A 89 -56.49 -15.53 7.61
CA ARG A 89 -57.13 -15.03 6.38
C ARG A 89 -56.96 -13.51 6.26
N TRP A 90 -56.12 -13.06 5.34
CA TRP A 90 -55.69 -11.67 5.23
C TRP A 90 -56.07 -11.04 3.88
N TYR A 91 -56.64 -9.84 3.95
CA TYR A 91 -56.48 -8.79 2.94
C TYR A 91 -55.21 -7.98 3.29
N LEU A 92 -54.50 -7.40 2.32
CA LEU A 92 -53.28 -6.63 2.63
C LEU A 92 -52.98 -5.47 1.65
N ASP A 93 -53.51 -4.29 1.98
CA ASP A 93 -52.76 -3.02 1.98
C ASP A 93 -53.50 -2.06 2.95
N ALA A 94 -52.86 -1.18 3.73
CA ALA A 94 -51.45 -0.82 3.78
C ALA A 94 -50.82 -0.94 5.18
N ALA A 95 -49.50 -1.15 5.20
CA ALA A 95 -48.63 -1.12 6.38
C ALA A 95 -48.94 -2.10 7.53
N TYR A 96 -48.94 -3.40 7.23
CA TYR A 96 -48.69 -4.54 8.15
C TYR A 96 -49.60 -4.75 9.39
N THR A 97 -50.06 -6.00 9.56
CA THR A 97 -50.52 -6.63 10.83
C THR A 97 -51.84 -6.18 11.48
N SER A 98 -52.98 -6.46 10.83
CA SER A 98 -54.18 -7.04 11.52
C SER A 98 -55.13 -7.73 10.52
N PRO A 99 -55.85 -8.80 10.91
CA PRO A 99 -56.84 -9.43 10.03
C PRO A 99 -58.02 -8.49 9.78
N ALA A 100 -58.28 -8.16 8.51
CA ALA A 100 -59.37 -7.27 8.11
C ALA A 100 -60.63 -8.05 7.71
N VAL A 101 -61.79 -7.44 7.93
CA VAL A 101 -63.04 -7.85 7.28
C VAL A 101 -62.99 -7.39 5.82
N PHE A 102 -63.55 -8.17 4.89
CA PHE A 102 -63.66 -7.74 3.50
C PHE A 102 -64.54 -6.48 3.38
N PRO A 103 -64.15 -5.48 2.57
CA PRO A 103 -64.94 -4.27 2.39
C PRO A 103 -66.23 -4.53 1.58
N ASP A 104 -67.25 -3.71 1.82
CA ASP A 104 -68.46 -3.63 1.00
C ASP A 104 -68.14 -2.99 -0.37
N GLY A 105 -67.49 -3.76 -1.25
CA GLY A 105 -66.94 -3.30 -2.52
C GLY A 105 -67.96 -2.65 -3.47
N GLN A 106 -67.53 -1.61 -4.16
CA GLN A 106 -68.33 -0.81 -5.10
C GLN A 106 -68.16 -1.28 -6.55
N ALA A 107 -69.05 -0.85 -7.44
CA ALA A 107 -69.02 -1.20 -8.85
C ALA A 107 -67.72 -0.72 -9.53
N GLY A 108 -66.94 -1.66 -10.07
CA GLY A 108 -65.65 -1.37 -10.70
C GLY A 108 -64.44 -1.28 -9.75
N ASP A 109 -64.61 -1.56 -8.45
CA ASP A 109 -63.46 -1.70 -7.54
C ASP A 109 -62.62 -2.94 -7.90
N ASN A 110 -61.30 -2.80 -7.82
CA ASN A 110 -60.34 -3.89 -7.98
C ASN A 110 -59.48 -4.02 -6.71
N PHE A 111 -59.54 -5.17 -6.06
CA PHE A 111 -58.87 -5.46 -4.80
C PHE A 111 -57.71 -6.45 -5.00
N THR A 112 -56.54 -6.14 -4.44
CA THR A 112 -55.36 -7.04 -4.48
C THR A 112 -55.23 -7.77 -3.15
N VAL A 113 -55.22 -9.11 -3.17
CA VAL A 113 -55.17 -9.94 -1.96
C VAL A 113 -53.92 -10.81 -1.95
N TYR A 114 -53.00 -10.49 -1.06
CA TYR A 114 -51.78 -11.26 -0.84
C TYR A 114 -52.03 -12.50 0.01
N CYS A 115 -52.11 -13.66 -0.62
CA CYS A 115 -52.17 -14.96 0.03
C CYS A 115 -50.80 -15.31 0.64
N ARG A 116 -50.60 -15.01 1.93
CA ARG A 116 -49.54 -15.65 2.72
C ARG A 116 -49.91 -17.10 2.99
N TRP A 117 -48.93 -17.98 2.81
CA TRP A 117 -49.02 -19.39 3.17
C TRP A 117 -48.28 -19.70 4.47
N ARG A 118 -48.66 -20.80 5.12
CA ARG A 118 -47.88 -21.45 6.18
C ARG A 118 -47.63 -22.89 5.81
N THR A 119 -46.37 -23.30 5.85
CA THR A 119 -45.95 -24.69 5.57
C THR A 119 -45.98 -25.58 6.82
N GLY A 120 -45.97 -24.95 8.00
CA GLY A 120 -45.98 -25.55 9.33
C GLY A 120 -45.37 -24.55 10.31
N SER A 121 -44.57 -25.03 11.25
CA SER A 121 -43.61 -24.19 11.98
C SER A 121 -42.20 -24.40 11.44
N ILE A 122 -41.49 -23.28 11.24
CA ILE A 122 -40.10 -23.21 10.79
C ILE A 122 -39.26 -22.61 11.92
N SER A 123 -38.15 -23.25 12.25
CA SER A 123 -37.22 -22.82 13.30
C SER A 123 -35.79 -22.86 12.79
N ALA A 124 -35.03 -21.79 13.05
CA ALA A 124 -33.59 -21.75 12.80
C ALA A 124 -32.79 -22.35 13.98
N GLY A 125 -33.37 -22.37 15.18
CA GLY A 125 -32.72 -22.88 16.39
C GLY A 125 -31.62 -21.95 16.90
N SER A 126 -30.55 -22.53 17.44
CA SER A 126 -29.46 -21.80 18.11
C SER A 126 -28.10 -22.07 17.48
N LEU A 127 -27.18 -21.12 17.59
CA LEU A 127 -25.82 -21.25 17.07
C LEU A 127 -24.93 -22.12 17.97
N SER A 128 -24.33 -23.15 17.38
CA SER A 128 -23.42 -24.10 18.05
C SER A 128 -21.99 -23.61 18.22
N LYS A 129 -21.64 -22.48 17.57
CA LYS A 129 -20.32 -21.86 17.60
C LYS A 129 -20.47 -20.34 17.72
N THR A 130 -19.72 -19.74 18.64
CA THR A 130 -19.56 -18.29 18.81
C THR A 130 -18.26 -17.75 18.21
N GLU A 131 -17.33 -18.64 17.83
CA GLU A 131 -16.04 -18.28 17.24
C GLU A 131 -15.62 -19.30 16.17
N VAL A 132 -15.02 -18.83 15.08
CA VAL A 132 -14.40 -19.63 14.03
C VAL A 132 -13.03 -19.05 13.69
N ASN A 133 -11.97 -19.77 14.06
CA ASN A 133 -10.60 -19.48 13.66
C ASN A 133 -10.19 -20.38 12.48
N MET A 134 -9.63 -19.81 11.42
CA MET A 134 -9.08 -20.53 10.28
C MET A 134 -7.85 -19.83 9.71
N ALA A 135 -6.99 -20.56 9.01
CA ALA A 135 -5.97 -19.96 8.16
C ALA A 135 -6.52 -19.75 6.73
N TYR A 136 -5.90 -18.86 5.96
CA TYR A 136 -6.35 -18.52 4.61
C TYR A 136 -6.21 -19.68 3.60
N ASP A 137 -5.26 -20.58 3.85
CA ASP A 137 -4.93 -21.79 3.10
C ASP A 137 -5.66 -23.06 3.59
N ALA A 138 -6.63 -22.93 4.52
CA ALA A 138 -7.31 -24.06 5.15
C ALA A 138 -8.36 -24.74 4.22
N ASP A 139 -7.89 -25.64 3.35
CA ASP A 139 -8.56 -26.36 2.25
C ASP A 139 -10.11 -26.48 2.25
N PHE A 140 -10.77 -26.77 3.39
CA PHE A 140 -12.16 -27.29 3.39
C PHE A 140 -13.13 -26.77 4.47
N PHE A 141 -12.82 -25.69 5.21
CA PHE A 141 -13.70 -25.23 6.33
C PHE A 141 -14.10 -23.73 6.33
N HIS A 142 -14.24 -23.12 5.16
CA HIS A 142 -14.92 -21.82 4.99
C HIS A 142 -16.45 -21.96 5.13
N ILE A 143 -16.92 -22.36 6.32
CA ILE A 143 -18.30 -22.81 6.52
C ILE A 143 -18.89 -22.22 7.81
N LEU A 144 -19.48 -21.03 7.66
CA LEU A 144 -20.72 -20.70 8.37
C LEU A 144 -21.88 -21.30 7.57
N SER A 145 -22.26 -22.54 7.87
CA SER A 145 -23.46 -23.19 7.29
C SER A 145 -24.58 -23.37 8.30
N GLN A 146 -25.72 -23.87 7.83
CA GLN A 146 -26.76 -24.46 8.67
C GLN A 146 -26.24 -25.58 9.59
N ALA A 147 -25.12 -26.26 9.29
CA ALA A 147 -24.50 -27.19 10.25
C ALA A 147 -23.83 -26.48 11.44
N GLY A 148 -23.76 -25.15 11.43
CA GLY A 148 -23.49 -24.31 12.59
C GLY A 148 -24.73 -24.03 13.45
N LEU A 149 -25.95 -24.28 12.95
CA LEU A 149 -27.19 -24.21 13.72
C LEU A 149 -27.52 -25.57 14.35
N THR A 150 -28.22 -25.52 15.48
CA THR A 150 -28.68 -26.70 16.23
C THR A 150 -30.12 -26.50 16.67
N GLY A 151 -30.93 -27.56 16.57
CA GLY A 151 -32.36 -27.50 16.83
C GLY A 151 -33.21 -26.95 15.67
N GLN A 152 -32.60 -26.63 14.51
CA GLN A 152 -33.29 -26.29 13.26
C GLN A 152 -34.36 -27.35 12.91
N TYR A 153 -35.57 -26.92 12.55
CA TYR A 153 -36.59 -27.80 11.98
C TYR A 153 -37.54 -27.08 11.01
N VAL A 154 -38.09 -27.85 10.08
CA VAL A 154 -39.25 -27.48 9.25
C VAL A 154 -40.29 -28.57 9.44
N THR A 155 -41.46 -28.22 9.96
CA THR A 155 -42.60 -29.15 10.11
C THR A 155 -43.64 -28.93 9.02
N GLY A 156 -44.51 -29.91 8.78
CA GLY A 156 -45.66 -29.80 7.86
C GLY A 156 -45.37 -30.05 6.37
N ARG A 157 -44.11 -29.94 5.93
CA ARG A 157 -43.62 -30.53 4.66
C ARG A 157 -43.04 -31.93 4.89
N ASN A 158 -43.03 -32.75 3.85
CA ASN A 158 -42.59 -34.16 3.92
C ASN A 158 -41.85 -34.63 2.66
N ASP A 159 -41.19 -33.72 1.94
CA ASP A 159 -40.48 -33.96 0.68
C ASP A 159 -38.95 -34.03 0.80
N ALA A 160 -38.43 -34.05 2.03
CA ALA A 160 -36.99 -34.16 2.35
C ALA A 160 -36.09 -33.07 1.73
N TYR A 161 -36.65 -31.92 1.35
CA TYR A 161 -35.89 -30.78 0.83
C TYR A 161 -35.40 -29.85 1.94
N ASP A 162 -34.08 -29.72 2.08
CA ASP A 162 -33.41 -28.65 2.85
C ASP A 162 -33.49 -27.27 2.13
N ALA A 163 -34.63 -26.98 1.48
CA ALA A 163 -34.87 -25.76 0.69
C ALA A 163 -35.10 -24.49 1.55
N ALA A 164 -34.73 -24.53 2.83
CA ALA A 164 -34.60 -23.35 3.65
C ALA A 164 -33.23 -22.71 3.41
N ILE A 165 -33.24 -21.40 3.09
CA ILE A 165 -32.05 -20.60 2.85
C ILE A 165 -31.71 -19.79 4.10
N ALA A 166 -30.58 -20.08 4.71
CA ALA A 166 -29.93 -19.22 5.69
C ALA A 166 -29.26 -18.04 4.97
N THR A 167 -29.61 -16.82 5.38
CA THR A 167 -28.97 -15.58 4.97
C THR A 167 -28.27 -14.97 6.17
N PHE A 168 -27.13 -14.32 5.94
CA PHE A 168 -26.26 -13.82 6.99
C PHE A 168 -26.08 -12.30 6.89
N GLU A 169 -25.63 -11.69 7.97
CA GLU A 169 -25.18 -10.30 7.97
C GLU A 169 -23.85 -10.15 8.72
N LYS A 170 -23.00 -9.26 8.21
CA LYS A 170 -21.71 -8.87 8.77
C LYS A 170 -21.85 -7.54 9.50
N LYS A 171 -21.18 -7.40 10.64
CA LYS A 171 -21.08 -6.16 11.41
C LYS A 171 -19.97 -5.30 10.80
N VAL A 172 -20.32 -4.14 10.26
CA VAL A 172 -19.41 -3.18 9.61
C VAL A 172 -19.69 -1.80 10.22
N ASP A 173 -18.66 -1.19 10.83
CA ASP A 173 -18.76 0.08 11.55
C ASP A 173 -19.90 0.13 12.60
N GLY A 174 -20.17 -1.03 13.23
CA GLY A 174 -21.25 -1.22 14.20
C GLY A 174 -22.64 -1.47 13.60
N VAL A 175 -22.80 -1.30 12.29
CA VAL A 175 -24.06 -1.52 11.55
C VAL A 175 -24.07 -2.92 10.94
N TRP A 176 -25.23 -3.58 10.94
CA TRP A 176 -25.40 -4.86 10.27
C TRP A 176 -25.66 -4.68 8.77
N GLN A 177 -24.86 -5.34 7.94
CA GLN A 177 -24.95 -5.32 6.49
C GLN A 177 -25.15 -6.74 5.96
N THR A 178 -26.07 -6.94 5.02
CA THR A 178 -26.38 -8.28 4.48
C THR A 178 -25.20 -8.83 3.70
N VAL A 179 -24.80 -10.07 4.00
CA VAL A 179 -23.73 -10.77 3.26
C VAL A 179 -24.24 -11.07 1.84
N PRO A 180 -23.54 -10.63 0.78
CA PRO A 180 -23.97 -10.85 -0.58
C PRO A 180 -23.98 -12.33 -0.99
N ASP A 181 -24.90 -12.69 -1.89
CA ASP A 181 -25.03 -14.06 -2.42
C ASP A 181 -23.77 -14.56 -3.13
N SER A 182 -22.89 -13.66 -3.62
CA SER A 182 -21.57 -14.04 -4.16
C SER A 182 -20.68 -14.76 -3.13
N CYS A 183 -20.85 -14.47 -1.84
CA CYS A 183 -20.14 -15.17 -0.76
C CYS A 183 -20.65 -16.60 -0.52
N ARG A 184 -21.68 -17.08 -1.24
CA ARG A 184 -22.08 -18.50 -1.23
C ARG A 184 -21.27 -19.36 -2.21
N THR A 185 -20.40 -18.76 -3.03
CA THR A 185 -19.67 -19.45 -4.09
C THR A 185 -18.20 -19.62 -3.71
N ASP A 186 -17.68 -20.84 -3.88
CA ASP A 186 -16.29 -21.17 -3.61
C ASP A 186 -15.33 -20.65 -4.70
N LYS A 187 -14.03 -20.94 -4.53
CA LYS A 187 -12.98 -20.57 -5.48
C LYS A 187 -13.06 -21.30 -6.83
N ASP A 188 -13.77 -22.41 -6.91
CA ASP A 188 -13.87 -23.28 -8.09
C ASP A 188 -15.17 -23.02 -8.88
N GLY A 189 -16.06 -22.17 -8.36
CA GLY A 189 -17.32 -21.74 -8.98
C GLY A 189 -18.56 -22.46 -8.47
N ASN A 190 -18.45 -23.32 -7.44
CA ASN A 190 -19.59 -24.04 -6.87
C ASN A 190 -20.33 -23.15 -5.87
N THR A 191 -21.62 -22.88 -6.13
CA THR A 191 -22.49 -22.17 -5.17
C THR A 191 -23.13 -23.15 -4.20
N TYR A 192 -22.85 -22.99 -2.91
CA TYR A 192 -23.48 -23.77 -1.85
C TYR A 192 -24.55 -22.93 -1.15
N PRO A 193 -25.84 -23.31 -1.18
CA PRO A 193 -26.83 -22.67 -0.33
C PRO A 193 -26.38 -22.80 1.14
N ASN A 194 -26.80 -21.85 1.95
CA ASN A 194 -26.61 -21.83 3.41
C ASN A 194 -25.18 -21.60 3.91
N ALA A 195 -24.14 -21.57 3.07
CA ALA A 195 -22.75 -21.33 3.46
C ALA A 195 -22.29 -19.86 3.31
N ILE A 196 -21.16 -19.51 3.96
CA ILE A 196 -20.35 -18.32 3.62
C ILE A 196 -18.91 -18.75 3.36
N PHE A 197 -18.47 -18.63 2.11
CA PHE A 197 -17.08 -18.70 1.70
C PHE A 197 -16.40 -17.35 1.89
N PHE A 198 -15.28 -17.37 2.59
CA PHE A 198 -14.40 -16.22 2.76
C PHE A 198 -13.30 -16.29 1.71
N GLN A 199 -13.09 -15.20 0.98
CA GLN A 199 -12.13 -15.14 -0.14
C GLN A 199 -10.86 -14.38 0.24
N ASN A 200 -10.84 -13.68 1.38
CA ASN A 200 -9.75 -12.82 1.83
C ASN A 200 -9.64 -12.79 3.37
N VAL A 201 -8.46 -12.48 3.90
CA VAL A 201 -8.24 -12.24 5.35
C VAL A 201 -9.13 -11.10 5.87
N ALA A 202 -9.37 -10.07 5.04
CA ALA A 202 -10.27 -8.96 5.30
C ALA A 202 -11.75 -9.36 5.47
N ASP A 203 -12.12 -10.59 5.09
CA ASP A 203 -13.47 -11.10 5.32
C ASP A 203 -13.70 -11.50 6.79
N SER A 204 -12.65 -11.53 7.63
CA SER A 204 -12.75 -11.58 9.09
C SER A 204 -13.70 -10.51 9.65
N GLY A 205 -14.30 -10.77 10.81
CA GLY A 205 -15.23 -9.85 11.46
C GLY A 205 -16.31 -10.59 12.25
N VAL A 206 -17.37 -9.87 12.60
CA VAL A 206 -18.50 -10.44 13.35
C VAL A 206 -19.68 -10.69 12.41
N TYR A 207 -20.27 -11.88 12.49
CA TYR A 207 -21.37 -12.34 11.67
C TYR A 207 -22.54 -12.83 12.53
N ARG A 208 -23.75 -12.87 11.96
CA ARG A 208 -24.88 -13.64 12.52
C ARG A 208 -25.82 -14.10 11.41
N VAL A 209 -26.76 -14.98 11.74
CA VAL A 209 -27.89 -15.29 10.85
C VAL A 209 -28.80 -14.06 10.80
N LYS A 210 -29.03 -13.53 9.60
CA LYS A 210 -29.98 -12.44 9.37
C LYS A 210 -31.41 -12.97 9.34
N ASN A 211 -31.60 -14.07 8.62
CA ASN A 211 -32.90 -14.70 8.41
C ASN A 211 -32.72 -16.14 7.91
N PHE A 212 -33.65 -17.01 8.26
CA PHE A 212 -33.76 -18.39 7.81
C PHE A 212 -35.10 -18.56 7.09
N ARG A 213 -35.06 -18.75 5.77
CA ARG A 213 -36.24 -18.63 4.90
C ARG A 213 -36.47 -19.86 4.03
N TYR A 214 -37.58 -20.56 4.22
CA TYR A 214 -38.07 -21.48 3.20
C TYR A 214 -38.63 -20.69 2.00
N THR A 215 -38.34 -21.14 0.78
CA THR A 215 -38.91 -20.55 -0.45
C THR A 215 -39.44 -21.65 -1.37
N ALA A 216 -40.74 -21.63 -1.65
CA ALA A 216 -41.34 -22.43 -2.71
C ALA A 216 -41.09 -21.76 -4.08
N THR A 217 -40.68 -22.55 -5.06
CA THR A 217 -40.53 -22.12 -6.45
C THR A 217 -41.46 -22.93 -7.37
N ASP A 218 -41.76 -22.39 -8.56
CA ASP A 218 -42.39 -23.16 -9.62
C ASP A 218 -41.35 -24.00 -10.40
N SER A 219 -41.80 -24.81 -11.36
CA SER A 219 -40.94 -25.62 -12.22
C SER A 219 -39.97 -24.82 -13.12
N SER A 220 -40.08 -23.49 -13.14
CA SER A 220 -39.21 -22.56 -13.86
C SER A 220 -38.24 -21.83 -12.91
N GLY A 221 -38.26 -22.14 -11.61
CA GLY A 221 -37.46 -21.48 -10.58
C GLY A 221 -38.02 -20.15 -10.07
N VAL A 222 -39.23 -19.75 -10.49
CA VAL A 222 -39.84 -18.49 -10.02
C VAL A 222 -40.32 -18.66 -8.58
N ALA A 223 -39.89 -17.80 -7.67
CA ALA A 223 -40.30 -17.83 -6.26
C ALA A 223 -41.81 -17.55 -6.13
N LEU A 224 -42.57 -18.60 -5.80
CA LEU A 224 -44.02 -18.53 -5.62
C LEU A 224 -44.38 -18.02 -4.23
N PHE A 225 -43.77 -18.54 -3.16
CA PHE A 225 -43.96 -17.97 -1.83
C PHE A 225 -42.74 -18.20 -0.96
N TYR A 226 -42.62 -17.42 0.12
CA TYR A 226 -41.62 -17.67 1.16
C TYR A 226 -42.23 -17.68 2.56
N GLU A 227 -41.55 -18.34 3.48
CA GLU A 227 -41.84 -18.31 4.91
C GLU A 227 -40.54 -18.20 5.71
N ASP A 228 -40.52 -17.28 6.68
CA ASP A 228 -39.40 -17.01 7.57
C ASP A 228 -39.57 -17.80 8.88
N ALA A 229 -38.45 -18.19 9.50
CA ALA A 229 -38.46 -18.86 10.80
C ALA A 229 -39.14 -18.02 11.89
N GLU A 230 -39.82 -18.70 12.82
CA GLU A 230 -40.43 -18.07 14.00
C GLU A 230 -39.37 -17.58 14.99
N ASP A 231 -38.26 -18.31 15.10
CA ASP A 231 -37.03 -17.92 15.78
C ASP A 231 -35.86 -17.83 14.79
N VAL A 232 -35.15 -16.69 14.83
CA VAL A 232 -33.84 -16.49 14.19
C VAL A 232 -32.85 -16.15 15.32
N PRO A 233 -31.74 -16.89 15.50
CA PRO A 233 -30.81 -16.65 16.59
C PRO A 233 -30.12 -15.31 16.43
N THR A 234 -30.10 -14.54 17.52
CA THR A 234 -29.50 -13.19 17.56
C THR A 234 -28.01 -13.21 17.92
N ASP A 235 -27.46 -14.38 18.27
CA ASP A 235 -26.08 -14.56 18.73
C ASP A 235 -25.05 -14.15 17.68
N GLU A 236 -23.93 -13.60 18.15
CA GLU A 236 -22.84 -13.12 17.30
C GLU A 236 -21.74 -14.17 17.19
N ILE A 237 -21.20 -14.35 15.98
CA ILE A 237 -20.12 -15.27 15.66
C ILE A 237 -18.89 -14.47 15.22
N VAL A 238 -17.78 -14.64 15.94
CA VAL A 238 -16.50 -14.03 15.58
C VAL A 238 -15.78 -14.91 14.57
N VAL A 239 -15.55 -14.42 13.36
CA VAL A 239 -14.76 -15.08 12.31
C VAL A 239 -13.40 -14.42 12.23
N LYS A 240 -12.34 -15.21 12.39
CA LYS A 240 -10.95 -14.78 12.27
C LYS A 240 -10.21 -15.66 11.27
N ILE A 241 -9.70 -15.02 10.22
CA ILE A 241 -8.90 -15.63 9.17
C ILE A 241 -7.47 -15.12 9.36
N THR A 242 -6.51 -16.01 9.61
CA THR A 242 -5.09 -15.62 9.64
C THR A 242 -4.49 -15.69 8.24
N PRO A 243 -3.58 -14.77 7.86
CA PRO A 243 -2.83 -14.88 6.63
C PRO A 243 -2.12 -16.23 6.49
N ALA A 244 -1.98 -16.72 5.26
CA ALA A 244 -1.13 -17.86 4.95
C ALA A 244 0.34 -17.42 4.87
N GLU A 245 1.27 -18.32 5.21
CA GLU A 245 2.71 -18.02 5.15
C GLU A 245 3.26 -18.30 3.75
N LEU A 246 3.99 -17.34 3.19
CA LEU A 246 4.78 -17.51 1.96
C LEU A 246 6.27 -17.50 2.30
N THR A 247 7.04 -18.23 1.52
CA THR A 247 8.51 -18.12 1.48
C THR A 247 8.96 -17.52 0.15
N ILE A 248 10.18 -16.97 0.11
CA ILE A 248 10.82 -16.54 -1.13
C ILE A 248 12.21 -17.18 -1.27
N THR A 249 12.40 -17.94 -2.34
CA THR A 249 13.63 -18.67 -2.64
C THR A 249 14.40 -18.03 -3.78
N GLY A 250 15.70 -18.31 -3.88
CA GLY A 250 16.56 -17.79 -4.96
C GLY A 250 16.77 -16.27 -4.96
N VAL A 251 16.58 -15.58 -3.83
CA VAL A 251 17.02 -14.18 -3.66
C VAL A 251 18.54 -14.15 -3.48
N THR A 252 19.19 -13.18 -4.11
CA THR A 252 20.63 -12.90 -3.96
C THR A 252 20.84 -11.41 -3.72
N ALA A 253 21.78 -11.05 -2.85
CA ALA A 253 22.30 -9.69 -2.78
C ALA A 253 23.46 -9.50 -3.77
N VAL A 254 23.67 -8.26 -4.23
CA VAL A 254 24.64 -7.95 -5.29
C VAL A 254 25.87 -7.24 -4.72
N ASP A 255 27.05 -7.84 -4.92
CA ASP A 255 28.36 -7.27 -4.58
C ASP A 255 28.56 -5.87 -5.18
N ARG A 256 29.20 -4.98 -4.42
CA ARG A 256 29.40 -3.59 -4.85
C ARG A 256 30.65 -2.92 -4.29
N THR A 257 31.12 -1.91 -5.01
CA THR A 257 32.01 -0.90 -4.42
C THR A 257 31.21 -0.07 -3.42
N CYS A 258 31.83 0.32 -2.31
CA CYS A 258 31.21 1.22 -1.33
C CYS A 258 30.98 2.63 -1.91
N ASP A 259 29.87 3.26 -1.55
CA ASP A 259 29.42 4.61 -1.95
C ASP A 259 28.84 5.42 -0.75
N GLY A 260 29.12 4.97 0.48
CA GLY A 260 28.62 5.61 1.70
C GLY A 260 27.14 5.36 2.02
N THR A 261 26.40 4.63 1.18
CA THR A 261 25.00 4.23 1.47
C THR A 261 24.94 2.87 2.18
N ALA A 262 23.86 2.63 2.92
CA ALA A 262 23.57 1.34 3.54
C ALA A 262 22.80 0.36 2.63
N GLU A 263 22.43 0.79 1.41
CA GLU A 263 21.63 -0.01 0.49
C GLU A 263 22.48 -1.02 -0.31
N VAL A 264 21.88 -2.15 -0.66
CA VAL A 264 22.43 -3.18 -1.54
C VAL A 264 21.33 -3.64 -2.49
N ALA A 265 21.64 -3.73 -3.79
CA ALA A 265 20.68 -4.25 -4.77
C ALA A 265 20.41 -5.74 -4.53
N LEU A 266 19.14 -6.14 -4.65
CA LEU A 266 18.72 -7.54 -4.62
C LEU A 266 18.35 -8.01 -6.03
N ALA A 267 18.51 -9.30 -6.29
CA ALA A 267 18.17 -9.95 -7.56
C ALA A 267 17.59 -11.35 -7.32
N GLY A 268 16.93 -11.90 -8.35
CA GLY A 268 16.27 -13.21 -8.28
C GLY A 268 14.93 -13.16 -7.54
N GLY A 269 14.71 -14.16 -6.68
CA GLY A 269 13.45 -14.35 -5.96
C GLY A 269 12.41 -15.16 -6.74
N THR A 270 11.71 -16.05 -6.04
CA THR A 270 10.50 -16.76 -6.50
C THR A 270 9.66 -17.08 -5.26
N LEU A 271 8.37 -16.75 -5.29
CA LEU A 271 7.45 -17.04 -4.18
C LEU A 271 7.02 -18.51 -4.21
N GLU A 272 7.01 -19.14 -3.04
CA GLU A 272 6.47 -20.49 -2.82
C GLU A 272 5.31 -20.39 -1.81
N GLY A 273 4.28 -21.23 -1.99
CA GLY A 273 3.07 -21.25 -1.15
C GLY A 273 1.87 -20.45 -1.68
N VAL A 274 1.99 -19.73 -2.81
CA VAL A 274 0.86 -18.97 -3.39
C VAL A 274 -0.23 -19.92 -3.87
N LEU A 275 -1.47 -19.71 -3.41
CA LEU A 275 -2.60 -20.58 -3.74
C LEU A 275 -3.01 -20.44 -5.22
N TYR A 276 -3.53 -21.52 -5.81
CA TYR A 276 -3.93 -21.52 -7.21
C TYR A 276 -5.07 -20.54 -7.49
N GLY A 277 -4.85 -19.62 -8.44
CA GLY A 277 -5.79 -18.57 -8.83
C GLY A 277 -5.54 -17.21 -8.18
N ASP A 278 -4.71 -17.14 -7.14
CA ASP A 278 -4.43 -15.89 -6.44
C ASP A 278 -3.38 -15.02 -7.16
N ALA A 279 -3.72 -13.74 -7.35
CA ALA A 279 -2.81 -12.75 -7.94
C ALA A 279 -1.89 -12.15 -6.87
N VAL A 280 -0.78 -12.84 -6.58
CA VAL A 280 0.31 -12.39 -5.69
C VAL A 280 1.64 -12.32 -6.44
N SER A 281 2.42 -11.30 -6.15
CA SER A 281 3.79 -11.07 -6.61
C SER A 281 4.58 -10.37 -5.50
N PHE A 282 5.81 -9.94 -5.77
CA PHE A 282 6.68 -9.26 -4.81
C PHE A 282 7.45 -8.08 -5.44
N ASN A 283 7.84 -7.13 -4.61
CA ASN A 283 8.86 -6.13 -4.91
C ASN A 283 10.06 -6.38 -3.98
N LEU A 284 11.22 -6.69 -4.55
CA LEU A 284 12.46 -6.91 -3.80
C LEU A 284 12.91 -5.68 -3.00
N GLY A 285 12.65 -4.47 -3.52
CA GLY A 285 13.27 -3.26 -2.99
C GLY A 285 14.80 -3.34 -3.01
N THR A 286 15.42 -2.88 -1.92
CA THR A 286 16.85 -3.01 -1.64
C THR A 286 17.06 -3.77 -0.34
N GLY A 287 18.12 -4.57 -0.28
CA GLY A 287 18.65 -5.05 0.98
C GLY A 287 19.41 -3.94 1.70
N THR A 288 19.63 -4.12 3.00
CA THR A 288 20.40 -3.17 3.82
C THR A 288 21.56 -3.86 4.53
N VAL A 289 22.69 -3.16 4.63
CA VAL A 289 23.86 -3.56 5.42
C VAL A 289 24.06 -2.62 6.59
N GLN A 290 24.88 -3.03 7.56
CA GLN A 290 25.34 -2.12 8.61
C GLN A 290 26.17 -0.97 7.99
N ASP A 291 25.98 0.26 8.49
CA ASP A 291 26.73 1.42 8.00
C ASP A 291 28.26 1.28 8.20
N GLY A 292 29.03 1.75 7.21
CA GLY A 292 30.49 1.88 7.27
C GLY A 292 31.30 0.59 7.20
N VAL A 293 30.68 -0.57 6.96
CA VAL A 293 31.38 -1.86 6.94
C VAL A 293 32.00 -2.17 5.57
N HIS A 294 33.13 -2.88 5.60
CA HIS A 294 33.87 -3.35 4.43
C HIS A 294 34.23 -4.83 4.62
N GLY A 295 34.13 -5.64 3.57
CA GLY A 295 34.37 -7.09 3.66
C GLY A 295 33.72 -7.89 2.53
N ALA A 296 33.94 -9.21 2.53
CA ALA A 296 33.36 -10.14 1.54
C ALA A 296 31.98 -10.67 1.96
N ASP A 297 31.79 -10.96 3.24
CA ASP A 297 30.61 -11.64 3.78
C ASP A 297 29.75 -10.71 4.65
N ILE A 298 29.45 -9.50 4.16
CA ILE A 298 28.64 -8.54 4.93
C ILE A 298 27.18 -9.01 4.94
N PRO A 299 26.55 -9.24 6.11
CA PRO A 299 25.15 -9.68 6.18
C PRO A 299 24.20 -8.63 5.63
N VAL A 300 23.24 -9.07 4.82
CA VAL A 300 22.21 -8.22 4.20
C VAL A 300 20.84 -8.56 4.78
N THR A 301 20.19 -7.58 5.42
CA THR A 301 18.78 -7.66 5.83
C THR A 301 17.85 -7.28 4.68
N THR A 302 16.63 -7.84 4.66
CA THR A 302 15.65 -7.62 3.58
C THR A 302 14.28 -7.23 4.13
N ASP A 303 13.54 -6.40 3.37
CA ASP A 303 12.17 -5.97 3.65
C ASP A 303 11.34 -6.06 2.36
N ILE A 304 11.31 -7.28 1.79
CA ILE A 304 10.65 -7.59 0.52
C ILE A 304 9.13 -7.48 0.71
N GLN A 305 8.47 -6.69 -0.13
CA GLN A 305 7.04 -6.41 0.00
C GLN A 305 6.22 -7.29 -0.94
N LEU A 306 5.15 -7.91 -0.43
CA LEU A 306 4.15 -8.58 -1.28
C LEU A 306 3.31 -7.55 -2.04
N THR A 307 2.91 -7.90 -3.26
CA THR A 307 2.14 -7.05 -4.18
C THR A 307 1.10 -7.86 -4.96
N GLY A 308 0.16 -7.20 -5.62
CA GLY A 308 -0.95 -7.85 -6.32
C GLY A 308 -2.23 -7.89 -5.48
N ALA A 309 -3.36 -8.20 -6.13
CA ALA A 309 -4.70 -8.06 -5.56
C ALA A 309 -4.96 -8.96 -4.33
N LYS A 310 -4.18 -10.03 -4.16
CA LYS A 310 -4.35 -11.01 -3.08
C LYS A 310 -3.27 -10.94 -2.00
N ALA A 311 -2.29 -10.05 -2.12
CA ALA A 311 -1.15 -9.94 -1.21
C ALA A 311 -1.55 -9.79 0.28
N GLY A 312 -2.64 -9.07 0.58
CA GLY A 312 -3.14 -8.89 1.95
C GLY A 312 -3.68 -10.16 2.63
N ASN A 313 -3.73 -11.29 1.93
CA ASN A 313 -4.11 -12.58 2.47
C ASN A 313 -2.91 -13.43 2.95
N TYR A 314 -1.69 -12.90 2.82
CA TYR A 314 -0.45 -13.62 3.08
C TYR A 314 0.54 -12.80 3.93
N THR A 315 1.46 -13.51 4.60
CA THR A 315 2.66 -12.93 5.24
C THR A 315 3.90 -13.58 4.64
N LEU A 316 4.92 -12.78 4.31
CA LEU A 316 6.17 -13.26 3.73
C LEU A 316 7.25 -13.49 4.79
N VAL A 317 7.81 -14.69 4.83
CA VAL A 317 9.09 -14.97 5.50
C VAL A 317 10.21 -14.30 4.70
N GLN A 318 10.83 -13.29 5.29
CA GLN A 318 11.93 -12.56 4.67
C GLN A 318 13.15 -13.47 4.41
N SER A 319 13.87 -13.17 3.32
CA SER A 319 15.08 -13.93 2.98
C SER A 319 16.18 -13.65 4.00
N SER A 320 16.88 -14.70 4.43
CA SER A 320 17.89 -14.65 5.49
C SER A 320 19.15 -15.42 5.11
N GLY A 321 20.27 -15.08 5.75
CA GLY A 321 21.59 -15.64 5.39
C GLY A 321 22.20 -15.05 4.11
N LEU A 322 21.60 -13.99 3.54
CA LEU A 322 22.19 -13.25 2.42
C LEU A 322 23.44 -12.49 2.87
N THR A 323 24.48 -12.52 2.04
CA THR A 323 25.68 -11.69 2.18
C THR A 323 25.99 -10.96 0.87
N ALA A 324 26.76 -9.87 0.95
CA ALA A 324 27.33 -9.18 -0.21
C ALA A 324 28.74 -8.67 0.11
N ALA A 325 29.61 -8.64 -0.90
CA ALA A 325 30.93 -8.04 -0.79
C ALA A 325 30.86 -6.51 -0.95
N ILE A 326 31.26 -5.78 0.09
CA ILE A 326 31.35 -4.31 0.10
C ILE A 326 32.82 -3.89 0.01
N THR A 327 33.28 -3.62 -1.21
CA THR A 327 34.70 -3.31 -1.49
C THR A 327 34.97 -1.81 -1.41
N ALA A 328 35.96 -1.39 -0.61
CA ALA A 328 36.42 -0.01 -0.56
C ALA A 328 37.23 0.38 -1.82
N ASP A 329 36.81 1.42 -2.56
CA ASP A 329 37.74 2.16 -3.43
C ASP A 329 38.63 3.05 -2.55
N LYS A 330 39.81 2.54 -2.20
CA LYS A 330 40.73 3.15 -1.25
C LYS A 330 41.98 3.71 -1.91
N ILE A 331 42.51 4.79 -1.33
CA ILE A 331 43.85 5.29 -1.60
C ILE A 331 44.65 5.34 -0.30
N LYS A 332 45.95 5.05 -0.37
CA LYS A 332 46.87 5.28 0.74
C LYS A 332 47.33 6.73 0.72
N VAL A 333 47.31 7.38 1.87
CA VAL A 333 47.90 8.70 2.11
C VAL A 333 49.13 8.48 2.99
N ASP A 334 50.31 8.82 2.46
CA ASP A 334 51.56 8.74 3.23
C ASP A 334 51.67 9.88 4.26
N ALA A 335 52.46 9.64 5.32
CA ALA A 335 52.60 10.58 6.42
C ALA A 335 53.33 11.86 5.99
N LYS A 336 52.73 13.03 6.27
CA LYS A 336 53.40 14.34 6.15
C LYS A 336 53.96 14.73 7.52
N ALA A 337 55.27 14.92 7.64
CA ALA A 337 55.85 15.46 8.87
C ALA A 337 55.31 16.88 9.15
N ALA A 338 54.94 17.16 10.40
CA ALA A 338 54.62 18.52 10.84
C ALA A 338 55.89 19.38 10.85
N THR A 339 55.75 20.68 10.59
CA THR A 339 56.84 21.66 10.73
C THR A 339 56.53 22.61 11.89
N CYS A 340 57.39 23.61 12.14
CA CYS A 340 57.11 24.61 13.17
C CYS A 340 55.82 25.42 12.91
N THR A 341 55.39 25.54 11.65
CA THR A 341 54.27 26.39 11.21
C THR A 341 53.16 25.63 10.49
N GLU A 342 53.46 24.49 9.86
CA GLU A 342 52.47 23.66 9.16
C GLU A 342 52.11 22.41 9.95
N ALA A 343 50.81 22.09 9.95
CA ALA A 343 50.32 20.79 10.40
C ALA A 343 50.85 19.66 9.50
N GLY A 344 51.04 18.49 10.12
CA GLY A 344 51.37 17.24 9.47
C GLY A 344 50.19 16.27 9.46
N SER A 345 50.44 15.05 8.97
CA SER A 345 49.50 13.95 9.01
C SER A 345 50.20 12.61 9.28
N THR A 346 49.50 11.69 9.94
CA THR A 346 49.91 10.28 9.99
C THR A 346 49.55 9.58 8.68
N ALA A 347 50.21 8.46 8.38
CA ALA A 347 49.86 7.64 7.23
C ALA A 347 48.54 6.90 7.50
N HIS A 348 47.64 6.91 6.52
CA HIS A 348 46.30 6.33 6.65
C HIS A 348 45.74 5.91 5.27
N TRP A 349 44.63 5.19 5.27
CA TRP A 349 43.86 4.88 4.08
C TRP A 349 42.60 5.76 4.04
N HIS A 350 42.21 6.19 2.85
CA HIS A 350 40.99 6.98 2.61
C HIS A 350 40.12 6.26 1.58
N CYS A 351 38.87 5.95 1.95
CA CYS A 351 37.90 5.34 1.05
C CYS A 351 37.13 6.43 0.28
N LYS A 352 37.36 6.55 -1.03
CA LYS A 352 36.67 7.53 -1.90
C LYS A 352 35.16 7.31 -2.01
N GLY A 353 34.69 6.13 -1.59
CA GLY A 353 33.28 5.78 -1.61
C GLY A 353 32.47 6.43 -0.50
N CYS A 354 33.04 6.54 0.71
CA CYS A 354 32.33 6.99 1.90
C CYS A 354 33.05 8.12 2.67
N ASP A 355 34.15 8.64 2.10
CA ASP A 355 35.08 9.63 2.67
C ASP A 355 35.66 9.29 4.06
N ARG A 356 35.54 8.02 4.49
CA ARG A 356 36.06 7.55 5.79
C ARG A 356 37.56 7.23 5.71
N LEU A 357 38.23 7.49 6.83
CA LEU A 357 39.66 7.25 7.03
C LEU A 357 39.85 5.97 7.84
N PHE A 358 40.93 5.24 7.59
CA PHE A 358 41.23 3.97 8.22
C PHE A 358 42.72 3.80 8.51
N SER A 359 43.08 3.06 9.56
CA SER A 359 44.50 2.75 9.87
C SER A 359 45.03 1.53 9.10
N ASP A 360 44.15 0.66 8.61
CA ASP A 360 44.49 -0.57 7.90
C ASP A 360 43.99 -0.62 6.44
N GLU A 361 44.62 -1.48 5.64
CA GLU A 361 44.33 -1.64 4.21
C GLU A 361 43.02 -2.39 3.92
N ALA A 362 42.48 -3.15 4.87
CA ALA A 362 41.19 -3.80 4.72
C ALA A 362 40.01 -2.82 4.95
N CYS A 363 40.30 -1.61 5.45
CA CYS A 363 39.33 -0.60 5.87
C CYS A 363 38.40 -1.11 6.98
N LEU A 364 38.96 -1.80 7.98
CA LEU A 364 38.19 -2.32 9.12
C LEU A 364 38.25 -1.39 10.35
N THR A 365 39.36 -0.69 10.55
CA THR A 365 39.63 0.17 11.70
C THR A 365 39.49 1.64 11.31
N ALA A 366 38.28 2.18 11.46
CA ALA A 366 37.99 3.57 11.14
C ALA A 366 38.77 4.57 12.04
N LEU A 367 39.05 5.74 11.49
CA LEU A 367 39.75 6.85 12.15
C LEU A 367 38.95 8.16 12.02
N ASP A 368 38.87 8.91 13.12
CA ASP A 368 38.43 10.30 13.10
C ASP A 368 39.44 11.20 12.36
N SER A 369 38.95 12.29 11.75
CA SER A 369 39.82 13.27 11.07
C SER A 369 40.87 13.92 11.99
N SER A 370 40.62 13.95 13.30
CA SER A 370 41.58 14.41 14.31
C SER A 370 42.70 13.38 14.58
N ALA A 371 42.42 12.08 14.45
CA ALA A 371 43.40 11.01 14.68
C ALA A 371 44.48 10.94 13.58
N VAL A 372 44.20 11.48 12.39
CA VAL A 372 45.19 11.60 11.31
C VAL A 372 45.96 12.92 11.30
N GLN A 373 45.57 13.91 12.10
CA GLN A 373 46.14 15.27 12.06
C GLN A 373 47.24 15.46 13.13
N LEU A 374 48.41 15.91 12.70
CA LEU A 374 49.50 16.31 13.59
C LEU A 374 49.53 17.84 13.68
N GLN A 375 49.45 18.37 14.91
CA GLN A 375 49.60 19.82 15.14
C GLN A 375 50.98 20.32 14.69
N PRO A 376 51.12 21.60 14.29
CA PRO A 376 52.44 22.20 14.08
C PRO A 376 53.31 22.04 15.34
N LEU A 377 54.61 21.82 15.14
CA LEU A 377 55.58 21.63 16.22
C LEU A 377 55.80 22.91 17.05
N GLY A 378 55.35 24.06 16.55
CA GLY A 378 55.63 25.38 17.12
C GLY A 378 57.08 25.81 16.97
N HIS A 379 57.41 26.96 17.54
CA HIS A 379 58.78 27.46 17.65
C HIS A 379 59.29 27.29 19.09
N SER A 380 60.57 26.95 19.25
CA SER A 380 61.26 26.89 20.54
C SER A 380 62.25 28.05 20.68
N ALA A 381 62.34 28.65 21.87
CA ALA A 381 63.05 29.92 22.07
C ALA A 381 64.50 29.71 22.55
N VAL A 382 65.48 29.83 21.65
CA VAL A 382 66.90 29.93 22.04
C VAL A 382 67.32 31.41 21.99
N LYS A 383 67.72 31.96 23.14
CA LYS A 383 68.11 33.38 23.26
C LYS A 383 69.56 33.60 22.83
N VAL A 384 69.79 34.61 21.99
CA VAL A 384 71.12 35.15 21.67
C VAL A 384 71.25 36.53 22.33
N PRO A 385 72.16 36.70 23.31
CA PRO A 385 72.37 38.00 23.95
C PRO A 385 72.98 39.01 22.98
N ALA A 386 72.73 40.30 23.20
CA ALA A 386 73.34 41.36 22.43
C ALA A 386 74.88 41.34 22.55
N LYS A 387 75.58 41.41 21.42
CA LYS A 387 77.04 41.58 21.34
C LYS A 387 77.33 42.97 20.76
N ALA A 388 78.06 43.80 21.47
CA ALA A 388 78.48 45.09 20.95
C ALA A 388 79.41 44.90 19.71
N PRO A 389 79.26 45.68 18.63
CA PRO A 389 80.18 45.65 17.51
C PRO A 389 81.58 46.15 17.91
N ALA A 390 82.61 45.54 17.35
CA ALA A 390 84.00 45.93 17.55
C ALA A 390 84.55 46.61 16.28
N ALA A 391 85.78 47.13 16.34
CA ALA A 391 86.41 47.82 15.21
C ALA A 391 86.60 46.93 13.95
N ALA A 392 86.64 45.61 14.11
CA ALA A 392 86.83 44.63 13.05
C ALA A 392 85.78 43.50 13.01
N GLU A 393 84.86 43.43 13.99
CA GLU A 393 83.81 42.40 14.06
C GLU A 393 82.43 43.04 14.15
N ALA A 394 81.48 42.50 13.41
CA ALA A 394 80.08 42.82 13.57
C ALA A 394 79.57 42.34 14.96
N GLY A 395 78.65 43.13 15.52
CA GLY A 395 77.88 42.79 16.71
C GLY A 395 76.50 42.26 16.34
N ASN A 396 75.64 42.13 17.34
CA ASN A 396 74.22 41.84 17.17
C ASN A 396 73.37 42.49 18.27
N ILE A 397 72.13 42.83 17.93
CA ILE A 397 71.10 43.12 18.94
C ILE A 397 70.74 41.85 19.73
N GLU A 398 69.98 41.99 20.80
CA GLU A 398 69.37 40.82 21.45
C GLU A 398 68.25 40.25 20.57
N TYR A 399 68.26 38.94 20.35
CA TYR A 399 67.22 38.24 19.57
C TYR A 399 67.04 36.80 20.07
N TRP A 400 65.96 36.16 19.63
CA TRP A 400 65.71 34.73 19.84
C TRP A 400 65.69 34.01 18.49
N HIS A 401 66.03 32.73 18.46
CA HIS A 401 65.87 31.91 17.25
C HIS A 401 65.30 30.53 17.57
N CYS A 402 64.62 29.95 16.60
CA CYS A 402 64.17 28.57 16.66
C CYS A 402 65.25 27.65 16.06
N PRO A 403 65.86 26.73 16.84
CA PRO A 403 66.87 25.80 16.32
C PRO A 403 66.29 24.78 15.31
N ALA A 404 64.97 24.54 15.32
CA ALA A 404 64.33 23.58 14.42
C ALA A 404 64.03 24.14 13.01
N CYS A 405 63.89 25.46 12.84
CA CYS A 405 63.59 26.06 11.53
C CYS A 405 64.46 27.28 11.15
N GLY A 406 65.38 27.72 12.01
CA GLY A 406 66.31 28.82 11.74
C GLY A 406 65.69 30.23 11.77
N LEU A 407 64.36 30.36 11.90
CA LEU A 407 63.71 31.67 12.03
C LEU A 407 64.15 32.38 13.31
N CYS A 408 64.39 33.69 13.18
CA CYS A 408 64.76 34.58 14.28
C CYS A 408 63.59 35.50 14.63
N PHE A 409 63.53 35.93 15.88
CA PHE A 409 62.45 36.72 16.47
C PHE A 409 63.01 37.81 17.39
N LYS A 410 62.33 38.95 17.48
CA LYS A 410 62.73 40.06 18.37
C LYS A 410 62.38 39.82 19.83
N ASP A 411 61.46 38.91 20.09
CA ASP A 411 60.83 38.70 21.38
C ASP A 411 60.95 37.25 21.86
N GLY A 412 60.99 37.06 23.19
CA GLY A 412 61.05 35.73 23.80
C GLY A 412 59.78 34.89 23.66
N ALA A 413 58.66 35.48 23.20
CA ALA A 413 57.42 34.76 22.90
C ALA A 413 57.33 34.30 21.43
N LEU A 414 58.33 34.64 20.60
CA LEU A 414 58.45 34.25 19.19
C LEU A 414 57.28 34.73 18.32
N THR A 415 56.79 35.94 18.57
CA THR A 415 55.65 36.55 17.88
C THR A 415 56.05 37.61 16.84
N GLU A 416 57.22 38.24 16.99
CA GLU A 416 57.76 39.24 16.06
C GLU A 416 58.96 38.69 15.27
N PRO A 417 58.75 38.07 14.09
CA PRO A 417 59.84 37.55 13.27
C PRO A 417 60.77 38.66 12.76
N ILE A 418 62.06 38.35 12.68
CA ILE A 418 63.11 39.22 12.15
C ILE A 418 64.10 38.40 11.31
N THR A 419 64.57 38.96 10.19
CA THR A 419 65.62 38.33 9.39
C THR A 419 66.96 38.39 10.12
N LEU A 420 67.76 37.33 10.10
CA LEU A 420 69.10 37.30 10.73
C LEU A 420 69.99 38.49 10.30
N ALA A 421 69.93 38.92 9.03
CA ALA A 421 70.67 40.08 8.54
C ALA A 421 70.29 41.41 9.25
N ALA A 422 69.08 41.51 9.81
CA ALA A 422 68.59 42.68 10.53
C ALA A 422 68.85 42.60 12.06
N THR A 423 69.38 41.48 12.57
CA THR A 423 69.88 41.42 13.95
C THR A 423 71.35 41.82 14.06
N VAL A 424 72.08 41.83 12.94
CA VAL A 424 73.52 42.17 12.86
C VAL A 424 73.74 43.68 12.99
N LEU A 425 74.67 44.07 13.85
CA LEU A 425 75.17 45.45 13.98
C LEU A 425 76.53 45.55 13.25
N PRO A 426 76.72 46.48 12.30
CA PRO A 426 77.99 46.60 11.57
C PRO A 426 79.16 46.94 12.51
N ALA A 427 80.36 46.50 12.14
CA ALA A 427 81.60 46.83 12.84
C ALA A 427 81.79 48.36 12.91
N THR A 428 82.32 48.86 14.03
CA THR A 428 82.46 50.31 14.26
C THR A 428 83.57 50.97 13.44
N GLY A 429 84.44 50.16 12.83
CA GLY A 429 85.63 50.61 12.12
C GLY A 429 86.75 51.07 13.06
N THR A 430 87.95 51.22 12.51
CA THR A 430 89.02 51.98 13.18
C THR A 430 88.85 53.48 12.89
N PRO A 431 89.30 54.39 13.78
CA PRO A 431 89.34 55.83 13.50
C PRO A 431 90.33 56.18 12.38
N GLY A 432 89.92 55.98 11.13
CA GLY A 432 90.71 56.25 9.92
C GLY A 432 90.82 57.74 9.63
N VAL A 433 92.05 58.19 9.37
CA VAL A 433 92.40 59.59 9.07
C VAL A 433 91.67 60.09 7.81
N SER A 434 91.34 61.40 7.80
CA SER A 434 90.75 62.12 6.68
C SER A 434 91.43 61.84 5.33
N PRO A 435 90.67 61.78 4.21
CA PRO A 435 91.24 61.89 2.87
C PRO A 435 92.04 63.19 2.67
N ALA A 436 93.03 63.13 1.78
CA ALA A 436 93.83 64.26 1.33
C ALA A 436 93.07 65.11 0.26
N PRO A 437 93.51 66.34 -0.08
CA PRO A 437 92.63 67.37 -0.64
C PRO A 437 92.32 67.23 -2.15
N ALA A 438 91.25 67.90 -2.56
CA ALA A 438 90.73 67.88 -3.93
C ALA A 438 91.48 68.82 -4.90
N PRO A 439 91.61 68.45 -6.20
CA PRO A 439 91.94 69.37 -7.28
C PRO A 439 90.70 70.17 -7.73
N GLY A 440 90.90 71.38 -8.27
CA GLY A 440 89.84 72.29 -8.70
C GLY A 440 89.67 72.45 -10.21
N SER A 441 88.60 73.18 -10.59
CA SER A 441 88.26 73.71 -11.93
C SER A 441 88.01 72.73 -13.09
N SER A 442 86.72 72.46 -13.37
CA SER A 442 85.92 72.87 -14.55
C SER A 442 86.53 72.97 -15.98
N PRO A 443 85.72 72.90 -17.08
CA PRO A 443 84.24 72.80 -17.15
C PRO A 443 83.61 71.83 -18.20
N ALA A 444 82.30 71.60 -18.04
CA ALA A 444 81.26 71.44 -19.09
C ALA A 444 81.17 70.19 -20.01
N ALA A 445 79.97 70.08 -20.61
CA ALA A 445 79.49 69.21 -21.72
C ALA A 445 78.97 67.78 -21.41
N THR A 446 77.80 67.50 -22.00
CA THR A 446 77.04 66.23 -22.10
C THR A 446 77.16 65.66 -23.53
N PRO A 447 76.51 64.52 -23.88
CA PRO A 447 76.23 63.27 -23.16
C PRO A 447 76.77 62.04 -23.94
N GLY A 448 76.64 60.80 -23.42
CA GLY A 448 76.89 59.60 -24.24
C GLY A 448 76.69 58.25 -23.54
N THR A 449 75.97 57.33 -24.20
CA THR A 449 75.80 55.92 -23.81
C THR A 449 76.64 55.00 -24.70
N ALA A 450 77.52 54.18 -24.11
CA ALA A 450 78.18 53.07 -24.81
C ALA A 450 78.62 51.93 -23.88
N VAL A 451 78.49 50.71 -24.41
CA VAL A 451 78.91 49.36 -23.97
C VAL A 451 79.83 48.84 -25.13
N PRO A 452 80.81 47.91 -25.03
CA PRO A 452 80.98 46.79 -24.08
C PRO A 452 82.41 46.46 -23.54
N ALA A 453 82.42 45.48 -22.61
CA ALA A 453 83.35 44.35 -22.34
C ALA A 453 84.78 44.21 -22.93
N THR A 454 85.67 43.70 -22.05
CA THR A 454 86.44 42.41 -22.18
C THR A 454 86.48 41.76 -20.77
N GLY A 455 86.49 40.44 -20.51
CA GLY A 455 87.00 39.28 -21.26
C GLY A 455 88.51 39.09 -20.97
N HIS A 456 89.12 37.93 -20.72
CA HIS A 456 88.78 36.49 -20.61
C HIS A 456 90.00 35.78 -19.92
N ASN A 457 90.04 34.56 -19.35
CA ASN A 457 89.17 33.45 -18.92
C ASN A 457 90.01 32.63 -17.87
N GLY A 458 89.61 31.56 -17.16
CA GLY A 458 88.41 30.71 -17.09
C GLY A 458 88.42 29.97 -15.72
N GLY A 459 87.63 28.95 -15.39
CA GLY A 459 86.90 27.94 -16.19
C GLY A 459 87.45 26.54 -15.84
N GLY A 460 86.66 25.50 -15.58
CA GLY A 460 85.19 25.35 -15.53
C GLY A 460 84.83 23.84 -15.38
N LEU A 461 83.63 23.42 -15.82
CA LEU A 461 83.19 22.01 -15.98
C LEU A 461 82.95 21.26 -14.63
N LEU A 462 82.00 20.33 -14.43
CA LEU A 462 80.94 19.68 -15.23
C LEU A 462 79.93 19.04 -14.23
N TRP A 463 78.60 18.89 -14.40
CA TRP A 463 77.57 19.33 -15.36
C TRP A 463 76.77 20.53 -14.73
N ALA A 464 75.63 21.09 -15.16
CA ALA A 464 74.54 20.81 -16.13
C ALA A 464 73.46 19.74 -15.74
N LEU A 465 72.23 19.94 -16.26
CA LEU A 465 70.93 19.29 -15.92
C LEU A 465 70.41 19.60 -14.50
N LEU A 466 69.18 20.08 -14.26
CA LEU A 466 68.07 20.52 -15.12
C LEU A 466 67.51 21.88 -14.64
N PHE A 467 67.06 22.75 -15.54
CA PHE A 467 65.85 23.58 -15.37
C PHE A 467 65.52 24.38 -16.66
N LEU A 468 64.78 23.79 -17.60
CA LEU A 468 64.01 24.51 -18.62
C LEU A 468 63.09 23.55 -19.40
N CYS A 469 61.78 23.81 -19.31
CA CYS A 469 60.69 23.44 -20.24
C CYS A 469 59.36 23.64 -19.47
N SER A 470 58.83 24.85 -19.34
CA SER A 470 58.04 25.58 -20.35
C SER A 470 56.63 25.01 -20.56
N GLY A 471 55.62 25.69 -20.01
CA GLY A 471 54.25 25.57 -20.49
C GLY A 471 53.99 26.55 -21.63
N LEU A 472 53.28 26.11 -22.67
CA LEU A 472 52.65 26.99 -23.68
C LEU A 472 51.42 26.28 -24.28
N THR A 473 50.58 27.03 -24.99
CA THR A 473 49.15 26.76 -25.13
C THR A 473 48.67 26.38 -26.53
N LEU A 474 47.53 25.67 -26.57
CA LEU A 474 46.52 25.54 -27.64
C LEU A 474 46.99 25.47 -29.12
N ALA A 475 46.92 24.26 -29.70
CA ALA A 475 46.27 23.99 -30.99
C ALA A 475 46.16 22.46 -31.22
N GLY A 476 44.98 21.93 -31.59
CA GLY A 476 44.82 20.49 -31.82
C GLY A 476 43.38 19.96 -31.84
N ILE A 477 42.59 20.38 -32.84
CA ILE A 477 41.22 19.89 -33.06
C ILE A 477 41.23 18.63 -33.95
N GLN A 478 40.27 17.71 -33.73
CA GLN A 478 39.88 16.60 -34.63
C GLN A 478 40.85 15.42 -34.91
N ALA A 479 41.05 14.55 -33.90
CA ALA A 479 41.08 13.08 -34.02
C ALA A 479 41.16 12.50 -32.58
N PHE A 480 40.60 11.34 -32.20
CA PHE A 480 40.07 10.22 -32.98
C PHE A 480 38.85 9.61 -32.25
N ARG A 481 37.61 9.95 -32.68
CA ARG A 481 36.38 9.29 -32.16
C ARG A 481 36.07 8.10 -33.08
N ARG A 482 35.91 6.91 -32.49
CA ARG A 482 35.78 5.57 -33.12
C ARG A 482 37.08 4.97 -33.67
N ARG A 483 37.50 3.85 -33.07
CA ARG A 483 37.15 2.51 -33.60
C ARG A 483 37.27 1.44 -32.50
N THR A 484 36.37 0.45 -32.60
CA THR A 484 36.29 -0.79 -31.79
C THR A 484 36.52 -0.59 -30.30
#